data_AF-T0XTL7-F1
#
_entry.id   AF-T0XTL7-F1
#
_cell.length_a   1.000
_cell.length_b   1.000
_cell.length_c   1.000
_cell.angle_alpha   90.00
_cell.angle_beta   90.00
_cell.angle_gamma   90.00
#
_symmetry.space_group_name_H-M   'P 1'
#
loop_
_entity.id
_entity.type
_entity.pdbx_description
1 polymer ?
#
loop_
_entity_poly.entity_id
_entity_poly.type
_entity_poly.pdbx_seq_one_letter_code
_entity_poly.pdbx_strand_id
1 'polypeptide(L)'
;MIALHAPATDSGLQSLILLEELGLPYTFQRLDPIGPSESETQDATKAVPFIYDDSNSLTLHSSGAILLYLAEKTRRLLPIMPQARACAYQWLFAPTAIASGVFHDDVIRTCLDGT
;
A
#
# COMPACT_ATOMS: atom_id res chain seq x y z
N MET A 1 -7.25 13.43 -7.42
CA MET A 1 -8.14 12.63 -6.55
C MET A 1 -7.76 11.17 -6.71
N ILE A 2 -7.83 10.34 -5.66
CA ILE A 2 -7.46 8.91 -5.75
C ILE A 2 -8.72 8.06 -5.97
N ALA A 3 -8.68 7.10 -6.88
CA ALA A 3 -9.74 6.11 -7.06
C ALA A 3 -9.20 4.71 -6.71
N LEU A 4 -9.62 4.15 -5.58
CA LEU A 4 -9.24 2.83 -5.12
C LEU A 4 -10.23 1.77 -5.60
N HIS A 5 -9.71 0.72 -6.22
CA HIS A 5 -10.44 -0.45 -6.66
C HIS A 5 -9.88 -1.67 -5.93
N ALA A 6 -10.64 -2.22 -4.98
CA ALA A 6 -10.14 -3.32 -4.16
C ALA A 6 -11.23 -4.26 -3.65
N PRO A 7 -10.89 -5.53 -3.40
CA PRO A 7 -11.76 -6.44 -2.66
C PRO A 7 -11.80 -6.09 -1.17
N ALA A 8 -12.82 -6.59 -0.48
CA ALA A 8 -12.88 -6.53 0.98
C ALA A 8 -12.07 -7.68 1.62
N THR A 9 -10.82 -7.82 1.19
CA THR A 9 -9.81 -8.69 1.80
C THR A 9 -8.74 -7.83 2.46
N ASP A 10 -7.83 -8.46 3.21
CA ASP A 10 -6.78 -7.74 3.96
C ASP A 10 -5.96 -6.78 3.10
N SER A 11 -5.58 -7.18 1.88
CA SER A 11 -4.81 -6.34 0.96
C SER A 11 -5.57 -5.08 0.50
N GLY A 12 -6.89 -5.18 0.32
CA GLY A 12 -7.74 -4.02 0.03
C GLY A 12 -7.94 -3.14 1.25
N LEU A 13 -8.14 -3.75 2.43
CA LEU A 13 -8.29 -3.05 3.71
C LEU A 13 -7.04 -2.25 4.07
N GLN A 14 -5.84 -2.76 3.83
CA GLN A 14 -4.59 -2.03 4.05
C GLN A 14 -4.56 -0.69 3.29
N SER A 15 -4.97 -0.70 2.02
CA SER A 15 -4.99 0.50 1.18
C SER A 15 -6.04 1.50 1.67
N LEU A 16 -7.22 1.02 2.07
CA LEU A 16 -8.27 1.83 2.68
C LEU A 16 -7.79 2.49 3.98
N ILE A 17 -7.28 1.70 4.91
CA ILE A 17 -6.78 2.18 6.20
C ILE A 17 -5.72 3.27 5.97
N LEU A 18 -4.76 3.05 5.08
CA LEU A 18 -3.74 4.06 4.84
C LEU A 18 -4.30 5.36 4.24
N LEU A 19 -5.28 5.27 3.34
CA LEU A 19 -5.94 6.47 2.80
C LEU A 19 -6.66 7.28 3.89
N GLU A 20 -7.33 6.58 4.82
CA GLU A 20 -7.98 7.19 6.00
C GLU A 20 -6.94 7.82 6.95
N GLU A 21 -5.88 7.10 7.33
CA GLU A 21 -4.80 7.60 8.21
C GLU A 21 -4.08 8.82 7.64
N LEU A 22 -3.94 8.86 6.31
CA LEU A 22 -3.34 9.99 5.61
C LEU A 22 -4.31 11.15 5.37
N GLY A 23 -5.62 10.95 5.59
CA GLY A 23 -6.66 11.93 5.32
C GLY A 23 -6.75 12.30 3.85
N LEU A 24 -6.44 11.37 2.95
CA LEU A 24 -6.44 11.62 1.51
C LEU A 24 -7.87 11.47 0.95
N PRO A 25 -8.35 12.40 0.11
CA PRO A 25 -9.64 12.26 -0.54
C PRO A 25 -9.58 11.13 -1.59
N TYR A 26 -10.49 10.16 -1.48
CA TYR A 26 -10.58 9.04 -2.41
C TYR A 26 -12.02 8.66 -2.75
N THR A 27 -12.18 8.00 -3.89
CA THR A 27 -13.36 7.19 -4.20
C THR A 27 -13.02 5.72 -4.05
N PHE A 28 -13.99 4.92 -3.61
CA PHE A 28 -13.82 3.49 -3.43
C PHE A 28 -14.82 2.72 -4.28
N GLN A 29 -14.30 1.81 -5.10
CA GLN A 29 -15.09 0.81 -5.78
C GLN A 29 -14.69 -0.57 -5.25
N ARG A 30 -15.63 -1.21 -4.57
CA ARG A 30 -15.48 -2.61 -4.16
C ARG A 30 -15.53 -3.50 -5.40
N LEU A 31 -14.53 -4.37 -5.54
CA LEU A 31 -14.49 -5.40 -6.57
C LEU A 31 -14.57 -6.78 -5.91
N ASP A 32 -15.18 -7.74 -6.60
CA ASP A 32 -15.06 -9.13 -6.19
C ASP A 32 -13.65 -9.65 -6.52
N PRO A 33 -13.07 -10.55 -5.72
CA PRO A 33 -11.78 -11.15 -6.05
C PRO A 33 -11.93 -11.90 -7.38
N ILE A 34 -11.29 -11.38 -8.43
CA ILE A 34 -11.26 -12.07 -9.71
C ILE A 34 -10.21 -13.17 -9.60
N GLY A 35 -10.58 -14.42 -9.91
CA GLY A 35 -9.63 -15.53 -10.00
C GLY A 35 -8.49 -15.22 -10.98
N PRO A 36 -7.37 -15.97 -10.95
CA PRO A 36 -6.22 -15.68 -11.81
C PRO A 36 -6.67 -15.59 -13.27
N SER A 37 -6.60 -14.40 -13.86
CA SER A 37 -6.92 -14.23 -15.28
C SER A 37 -5.75 -14.80 -16.08
N GLU A 38 -5.99 -15.74 -16.99
CA GLU A 38 -4.99 -16.28 -17.93
C GLU A 38 -4.47 -15.23 -18.95
N SER A 39 -4.82 -13.95 -18.81
CA SER A 39 -4.36 -12.88 -19.70
C SER A 39 -2.95 -12.41 -19.33
N GLU A 40 -1.99 -12.69 -20.21
CA GLU A 40 -0.61 -12.16 -20.22
C GLU A 40 -0.51 -10.64 -20.48
N THR A 41 -1.55 -9.87 -20.18
CA THR A 41 -1.54 -8.41 -20.37
C THR A 41 -1.00 -7.72 -19.12
N GLN A 42 0.04 -6.88 -19.26
CA GLN A 42 0.65 -6.06 -18.20
C GLN A 42 -0.26 -4.90 -17.71
N ASP A 43 -1.58 -5.05 -17.81
CA ASP A 43 -2.53 -4.03 -17.40
C ASP A 43 -2.69 -4.06 -15.88
N ALA A 44 -2.22 -3.01 -15.21
CA ALA A 44 -2.29 -2.86 -13.77
C ALA A 44 -3.72 -2.95 -13.22
N THR A 45 -4.75 -2.66 -14.03
CA THR A 45 -6.16 -2.73 -13.60
C THR A 45 -6.68 -4.16 -13.48
N LYS A 46 -5.96 -5.16 -14.01
CA LYS A 46 -6.35 -6.58 -13.91
C LYS A 46 -5.89 -7.24 -12.61
N ALA A 47 -5.06 -6.57 -11.81
CA ALA A 47 -4.61 -7.02 -10.52
C ALA A 47 -5.21 -6.15 -9.41
N VAL A 48 -5.99 -6.74 -8.51
CA VAL A 48 -6.57 -6.04 -7.36
C VAL A 48 -5.75 -6.30 -6.08
N PRO A 49 -5.55 -5.31 -5.19
CA PRO A 49 -6.02 -3.93 -5.32
C PRO A 49 -5.21 -3.11 -6.33
N PHE A 50 -5.85 -2.10 -6.92
CA PHE A 50 -5.20 -1.03 -7.68
C PHE A 50 -5.80 0.34 -7.38
N ILE A 51 -5.01 1.39 -7.60
CA ILE A 51 -5.43 2.79 -7.54
C ILE A 51 -5.24 3.47 -8.89
N TYR A 52 -6.04 4.50 -9.14
CA TYR A 52 -5.74 5.54 -10.10
C TYR A 52 -5.58 6.87 -9.35
N ASP A 53 -4.45 7.55 -9.56
CA ASP A 53 -4.22 8.89 -9.04
C ASP A 53 -4.22 9.91 -10.17
N ASP A 54 -5.34 10.61 -10.29
CA ASP A 54 -5.59 11.65 -11.29
C ASP A 54 -4.57 12.79 -11.24
N SER A 55 -4.02 13.09 -10.06
CA SER A 55 -3.04 14.19 -9.94
C SER A 55 -1.70 13.88 -10.59
N ASN A 56 -1.39 12.60 -10.80
CA ASN A 56 -0.13 12.13 -11.37
C ASN A 56 -0.34 11.27 -12.63
N SER A 57 -1.59 11.11 -13.11
CA SER A 57 -1.95 10.20 -14.20
C SER A 57 -1.37 8.80 -14.02
N LEU A 58 -1.39 8.29 -12.78
CA LEU A 58 -0.72 7.04 -12.42
C LEU A 58 -1.73 5.96 -12.05
N THR A 59 -1.62 4.80 -12.70
CA THR A 59 -2.29 3.56 -12.28
C THR A 59 -1.26 2.65 -11.61
N LEU A 60 -1.56 2.21 -10.39
CA LEU A 60 -0.66 1.38 -9.58
C LEU A 60 -1.43 0.24 -8.94
N HIS A 61 -0.89 -0.97 -8.99
CA HIS A 61 -1.43 -2.16 -8.36
C HIS A 61 -0.43 -2.73 -7.36
N SER A 62 -0.82 -3.77 -6.63
CA SER A 62 -0.09 -4.36 -5.49
C SER A 62 -0.17 -3.51 -4.22
N SER A 63 -0.65 -4.11 -3.13
CA SER A 63 -0.85 -3.40 -1.86
C SER A 63 0.46 -2.77 -1.35
N GLY A 64 1.58 -3.49 -1.38
CA GLY A 64 2.87 -2.94 -0.93
C GLY A 64 3.33 -1.70 -1.71
N ALA A 65 3.16 -1.71 -3.04
CA ALA A 65 3.50 -0.58 -3.90
C ALA A 65 2.57 0.62 -3.67
N ILE A 66 1.26 0.36 -3.52
CA ILE A 66 0.26 1.38 -3.19
C ILE A 66 0.60 2.05 -1.86
N LEU A 67 0.89 1.26 -0.81
CA LEU A 67 1.19 1.82 0.50
C LEU A 67 2.45 2.70 0.46
N LEU A 68 3.52 2.22 -0.20
CA LEU A 68 4.75 2.98 -0.36
C LEU A 68 4.52 4.29 -1.12
N TYR A 69 3.78 4.22 -2.23
CA TYR A 69 3.46 5.40 -3.04
C TYR A 69 2.69 6.47 -2.24
N LEU A 70 1.68 6.07 -1.46
CA LEU A 70 0.90 7.00 -0.65
C LEU A 70 1.73 7.62 0.48
N ALA A 71 2.60 6.84 1.11
CA ALA A 71 3.53 7.32 2.13
C ALA A 71 4.53 8.33 1.55
N GLU A 72 5.11 8.06 0.38
CA GLU A 72 6.02 8.99 -0.31
C GLU A 72 5.32 10.25 -0.81
N LYS A 73 4.13 10.12 -1.42
CA LYS A 73 3.32 11.23 -1.92
C LYS A 73 3.01 12.24 -0.81
N THR A 74 2.75 11.75 0.39
CA THR A 74 2.40 12.58 1.55
C THR A 74 3.60 12.93 2.43
N ARG A 75 4.75 12.27 2.22
CA ARG A 75 5.92 12.32 3.11
C ARG A 75 5.55 12.02 4.57
N ARG A 76 4.59 11.13 4.78
CA ARG A 76 4.12 10.68 6.10
C ARG A 76 4.27 9.17 6.16
N LEU A 77 4.37 8.64 7.38
CA LEU A 77 4.41 7.19 7.64
C LEU A 77 5.60 6.48 6.98
N LEU A 78 6.61 7.19 6.47
CA LEU A 78 7.86 6.61 6.00
C LEU A 78 9.05 7.34 6.62
N PRO A 79 9.98 6.64 7.28
CA PRO A 79 11.16 7.27 7.86
C PRO A 79 12.05 7.95 6.83
N ILE A 80 12.64 9.08 7.22
CA ILE A 80 13.59 9.82 6.37
C ILE A 80 14.98 9.16 6.42
N MET A 81 15.38 8.64 7.59
CA MET A 81 16.70 8.06 7.79
C MET A 81 16.85 6.74 7.01
N PRO A 82 17.92 6.56 6.21
CA PRO A 82 18.07 5.38 5.35
C PRO A 82 17.94 4.04 6.09
N GLN A 83 18.52 3.93 7.29
CA GLN A 83 18.49 2.69 8.09
C GLN A 83 17.07 2.38 8.58
N ALA A 84 16.37 3.38 9.12
CA ALA A 84 14.99 3.25 9.56
C ALA A 84 14.04 2.92 8.39
N ARG A 85 14.27 3.53 7.23
CA ARG A 85 13.50 3.26 6.01
C ARG A 85 13.75 1.86 5.46
N ALA A 86 15.01 1.40 5.47
CA ALA A 86 15.34 0.03 5.11
C ALA A 86 14.62 -0.99 6.01
N CYS A 87 14.46 -0.67 7.30
CA CYS A 87 13.65 -1.50 8.16
C CYS A 87 12.16 -1.49 7.80
N ALA A 88 11.56 -0.31 7.58
CA ALA A 88 10.16 -0.25 7.14
C ALA A 88 9.94 -1.09 5.87
N TYR A 89 10.92 -1.08 4.94
CA TYR A 89 10.90 -1.92 3.75
C TYR A 89 11.03 -3.42 4.05
N GLN A 90 11.86 -3.83 5.01
CA GLN A 90 11.94 -5.23 5.44
C GLN A 90 10.56 -5.76 5.82
N TRP A 91 9.79 -5.00 6.60
CA TRP A 91 8.44 -5.38 6.99
C TRP A 91 7.46 -5.26 5.84
N LEU A 92 7.56 -4.22 4.99
CA LEU A 92 6.68 -4.07 3.83
C LEU A 92 6.76 -5.25 2.86
N PHE A 93 7.96 -5.80 2.67
CA PHE A 93 8.23 -6.87 1.71
C PHE A 93 8.32 -8.26 2.35
N ALA A 94 8.15 -8.37 3.68
CA ALA A 94 8.16 -9.66 4.36
C ALA A 94 6.96 -10.51 3.89
N PRO A 95 7.16 -11.81 3.57
CA PRO A 95 6.10 -12.70 3.08
C PRO A 95 4.87 -12.82 3.99
N THR A 96 5.01 -12.49 5.27
CA THR A 96 3.98 -12.59 6.32
C THR A 96 3.39 -11.24 6.73
N ALA A 97 3.79 -10.12 6.14
CA ALA A 97 3.34 -8.79 6.54
C ALA A 97 1.97 -8.43 5.94
N ILE A 98 0.95 -9.13 6.41
CA ILE A 98 -0.45 -8.76 6.22
C ILE A 98 -1.04 -8.40 7.59
N ALA A 99 -0.45 -7.40 8.24
CA ALA A 99 -1.08 -6.75 9.38
C ALA A 99 -0.62 -5.29 9.42
N SER A 100 -1.56 -4.41 9.72
CA SER A 100 -1.58 -2.94 9.60
C SER A 100 -0.47 -2.12 10.29
N GLY A 101 0.73 -2.66 10.52
CA GLY A 101 1.77 -2.06 11.35
C GLY A 101 3.07 -1.64 10.66
N VAL A 102 3.26 -1.89 9.36
CA VAL A 102 4.55 -1.70 8.66
C VAL A 102 5.16 -0.30 8.83
N PHE A 103 4.31 0.71 9.03
CA PHE A 103 4.71 2.11 9.12
C PHE A 103 4.48 2.75 10.50
N HIS A 104 4.21 1.94 11.53
CA HIS A 104 4.13 2.44 12.90
C HIS A 104 5.54 2.60 13.51
N ASP A 105 5.70 3.61 14.37
CA ASP A 105 6.95 3.91 15.06
C ASP A 105 7.50 2.70 15.84
N ASP A 106 6.60 1.87 16.38
CA ASP A 106 6.98 0.68 17.14
C ASP A 106 7.74 -0.35 16.28
N VAL A 107 7.33 -0.55 15.02
CA VAL A 107 8.00 -1.49 14.10
C VAL A 107 9.41 -0.99 13.74
N ILE A 108 9.57 0.32 13.56
CA ILE A 108 10.87 0.93 13.27
C ILE A 108 11.78 0.83 14.49
N ARG A 109 11.26 1.05 15.70
CA ARG A 109 12.03 0.90 16.95
C ARG A 109 12.53 -0.51 17.15
N THR A 110 11.67 -1.52 17.04
CA THR A 110 12.05 -2.95 17.16
C THR A 110 13.27 -3.30 16.30
N CYS A 111 13.32 -2.73 15.10
CA CYS A 111 14.35 -3.02 14.12
C CYS A 111 15.67 -2.28 14.33
N LEU A 112 15.62 -1.07 14.88
CA LEU A 112 16.80 -0.29 15.22
C LEU A 112 17.38 -0.69 16.58
N ASP A 113 16.51 -1.13 17.50
CA ASP A 113 16.85 -1.48 18.88
C ASP A 113 17.18 -3.00 19.04
N GLY A 114 16.85 -3.84 18.05
CA GLY A 114 17.30 -5.24 17.96
C GLY A 114 16.63 -6.22 18.93
N THR A 115 15.43 -5.90 19.44
CA THR A 115 14.65 -6.75 20.37
C THR A 115 13.53 -7.49 19.69
#